data_AF-A0A7W3YE42-F1
#
_entry.id   AF-A0A7W3YE42-F1
#
_cell.length_a   1.000
_cell.length_b   1.000
_cell.length_c   1.000
_cell.angle_alpha   90.00
_cell.angle_beta   90.00
_cell.angle_gamma   90.00
#
_symmetry.space_group_name_H-M   'P 1'
#
loop_
_entity.id
_entity.type
_entity.pdbx_description
1 polymer ?
#
loop_
_entity_poly.entity_id
_entity_poly.type
_entity_poly.pdbx_seq_one_letter_code
_entity_poly.pdbx_strand_id
1 'polypeptide(L)'
;MSAIAAAAPRALPPVAAAVDEALVALDRDIDWLLALTPVANDALWAGFEASGFAGMPPLRYIDLEIDLDEARDRLDALPVDAIESPLLAGVLSEKQRELERHLQLVRLRGTEGFRSASLDLFGGVEAGLLTLARRILAEVPPGTPLQADAGIDEVVEAVTITSPY
;
A
#
# COMPACT_ATOMS: atom_id res chain seq x y z
N MET A 1 -18.38 8.67 -39.88
CA MET A 1 -17.90 8.49 -38.49
C MET A 1 -17.11 9.74 -38.11
N SER A 2 -17.72 10.70 -37.42
CA SER A 2 -16.99 11.88 -36.92
C SER A 2 -16.17 11.47 -35.71
N ALA A 3 -14.86 11.71 -35.78
CA ALA A 3 -13.98 11.60 -34.63
C ALA A 3 -14.34 12.70 -33.62
N ILE A 4 -14.67 12.30 -32.39
CA ILE A 4 -14.78 13.24 -31.27
C ILE A 4 -13.35 13.65 -30.95
N ALA A 5 -12.98 14.88 -31.31
CA ALA A 5 -11.75 15.48 -30.84
C ALA A 5 -11.82 15.56 -29.31
N ALA A 6 -10.87 14.93 -28.61
CA ALA A 6 -10.78 15.03 -27.16
C ALA A 6 -10.57 16.50 -26.77
N ALA A 7 -11.55 17.07 -26.06
CA ALA A 7 -11.44 18.43 -25.54
C ALA A 7 -10.23 18.52 -24.61
N ALA A 8 -9.52 19.66 -24.64
CA ALA A 8 -8.43 19.92 -23.72
C ALA A 8 -8.87 19.72 -22.26
N PRO A 9 -8.00 19.15 -21.40
CA PRO A 9 -8.34 18.90 -20.00
C PRO A 9 -8.75 20.21 -19.34
N ARG A 10 -9.93 20.20 -18.72
CA ARG A 10 -10.44 21.36 -17.99
C ARG A 10 -9.80 21.37 -16.60
N ALA A 11 -9.32 22.53 -16.17
CA ALA A 11 -8.82 22.71 -14.81
C ALA A 11 -9.92 22.42 -13.77
N LEU A 12 -9.52 21.88 -12.63
CA LEU A 12 -10.41 21.69 -11.49
C LEU A 12 -10.87 23.05 -10.94
N PRO A 13 -12.12 23.15 -10.44
CA PRO A 13 -12.53 24.30 -9.63
C PRO A 13 -11.58 24.50 -8.44
N PRO A 14 -11.34 25.75 -7.98
CA PRO A 14 -10.31 26.04 -6.99
C PRO A 14 -10.41 25.23 -5.69
N VAL A 15 -11.62 25.04 -5.16
CA VAL A 15 -11.84 24.26 -3.94
C VAL A 15 -11.50 22.78 -4.15
N ALA A 16 -11.93 22.20 -5.28
CA ALA A 16 -11.62 20.82 -5.61
C ALA A 16 -10.11 20.62 -5.85
N ALA A 17 -9.44 21.58 -6.49
CA ALA A 17 -7.99 21.56 -6.69
C ALA A 17 -7.24 21.59 -5.35
N ALA A 18 -7.64 22.47 -4.42
CA ALA A 18 -7.01 22.56 -3.10
C ALA A 18 -7.22 21.28 -2.26
N VAL A 19 -8.41 20.69 -2.31
CA VAL A 19 -8.69 19.40 -1.64
C VAL A 19 -7.86 18.29 -2.26
N ASP A 20 -7.79 18.19 -3.58
CA ASP A 20 -6.98 17.20 -4.30
C ASP A 20 -5.49 17.32 -3.93
N GLU A 21 -4.92 18.53 -3.97
CA GLU A 21 -3.54 18.79 -3.58
C GLU A 21 -3.27 18.39 -2.13
N ALA A 22 -4.20 18.67 -1.21
CA ALA A 22 -4.07 18.32 0.19
C ALA A 22 -4.15 16.80 0.42
N LEU A 23 -5.04 16.10 -0.28
CA LEU A 23 -5.13 14.63 -0.25
C LEU A 23 -3.85 14.00 -0.79
N VAL A 24 -3.30 14.51 -1.89
CA VAL A 24 -2.04 14.04 -2.47
C VAL A 24 -0.87 14.25 -1.51
N ALA A 25 -0.82 15.40 -0.82
CA ALA A 25 0.21 15.66 0.18
C ALA A 25 0.09 14.67 1.36
N LEU A 26 -1.11 14.47 1.89
CA LEU A 26 -1.36 13.50 2.97
C LEU A 26 -1.01 12.06 2.56
N ASP A 27 -1.37 11.63 1.35
CA ASP A 27 -1.04 10.28 0.86
C ASP A 27 0.48 10.05 0.81
N ARG A 28 1.25 11.08 0.42
CA ARG A 28 2.72 11.04 0.44
C ARG A 28 3.30 11.06 1.85
N ASP A 29 2.77 11.90 2.74
CA ASP A 29 3.23 11.99 4.13
C ASP A 29 3.02 10.65 4.86
N ILE A 30 1.90 9.97 4.60
CA ILE A 30 1.55 8.71 5.25
C ILE A 30 2.45 7.55 4.77
N ASP A 31 2.79 7.51 3.47
CA ASP A 31 3.47 6.42 2.77
C ASP A 31 3.16 5.04 3.41
N TRP A 32 1.88 4.66 3.35
CA TRP A 32 1.37 3.53 4.11
C TRP A 32 2.05 2.22 3.71
N LEU A 33 2.51 2.08 2.47
CA LEU A 33 3.22 0.89 2.00
C LEU A 33 4.56 0.76 2.72
N LEU A 34 5.33 1.84 2.79
CA LEU A 34 6.58 1.85 3.54
C LEU A 34 6.33 1.61 5.03
N ALA A 35 5.29 2.24 5.60
CA ALA A 35 4.89 2.03 6.97
C ALA A 35 4.52 0.57 7.27
N LEU A 36 3.90 -0.16 6.34
CA LEU A 36 3.53 -1.57 6.54
C LEU A 36 4.61 -2.56 6.10
N THR A 37 5.73 -2.09 5.54
CA THR A 37 6.82 -2.96 5.10
C THR A 37 7.74 -3.29 6.27
N PRO A 38 7.91 -4.58 6.62
CA PRO A 38 8.87 -4.97 7.63
C PRO A 38 10.30 -4.65 7.19
N VAL A 39 11.13 -4.28 8.15
CA VAL A 39 12.56 -4.03 7.95
C VAL A 39 13.40 -5.21 8.42
N ALA A 40 14.66 -5.24 7.96
CA ALA A 40 15.65 -6.26 8.31
C ALA A 40 15.19 -7.70 7.99
N ASN A 41 14.72 -7.88 6.75
CA ASN A 41 14.19 -9.14 6.24
C ASN A 41 15.23 -10.27 6.26
N ASP A 42 16.52 -9.99 6.13
CA ASP A 42 17.57 -11.02 6.23
C ASP A 42 17.60 -11.68 7.61
N ALA A 43 17.46 -10.87 8.67
CA ALA A 43 17.41 -11.38 10.04
C ALA A 43 16.09 -12.14 10.32
N LEU A 44 14.97 -11.68 9.74
CA LEU A 44 13.70 -12.39 9.80
C LEU A 44 13.81 -13.77 9.11
N TRP A 45 14.42 -13.81 7.94
CA TRP A 45 14.64 -15.05 7.19
C TRP A 45 15.53 -16.03 7.93
N ALA A 46 16.69 -15.57 8.43
CA ALA A 46 17.58 -16.40 9.23
C ALA A 46 16.90 -16.94 10.51
N GLY A 47 16.07 -16.13 11.16
CA GLY A 47 15.28 -16.57 12.31
C GLY A 47 14.20 -17.58 11.95
N PHE A 48 13.53 -17.41 10.81
CA PHE A 48 12.55 -18.37 10.29
C PHE A 48 13.20 -19.72 9.95
N GLU A 49 14.37 -19.70 9.30
CA GLU A 49 15.16 -20.91 9.01
C GLU A 49 15.63 -21.60 10.30
N ALA A 50 16.17 -20.85 11.26
CA ALA A 50 16.60 -21.39 12.55
C ALA A 50 15.45 -22.01 13.36
N SER A 51 14.20 -21.59 13.11
CA SER A 51 13.00 -22.20 13.69
C SER A 51 12.62 -23.55 13.06
N GLY A 52 13.34 -24.00 12.04
CA GLY A 52 12.94 -25.14 11.20
C GLY A 52 11.73 -24.81 10.34
N PHE A 53 11.59 -23.55 9.91
CA PHE A 53 10.46 -23.05 9.11
C PHE A 53 9.08 -23.19 9.80
N ALA A 54 9.06 -23.27 11.14
CA ALA A 54 7.84 -23.50 11.92
C ALA A 54 7.28 -22.24 12.58
N GLY A 55 8.08 -21.17 12.73
CA GLY A 55 7.67 -19.95 13.41
C GLY A 55 8.32 -18.70 12.83
N MET A 56 7.50 -17.70 12.53
CA MET A 56 7.98 -16.39 12.08
C MET A 56 8.45 -15.56 13.28
N PRO A 57 9.69 -15.02 13.27
CA PRO A 57 10.10 -14.05 14.28
C PRO A 57 9.22 -12.79 14.26
N PRO A 58 9.16 -12.00 15.36
CA PRO A 58 8.39 -10.77 15.38
C PRO A 58 8.84 -9.79 14.28
N LEU A 59 7.89 -9.31 13.49
CA LEU A 59 8.14 -8.30 12.46
C LEU A 59 8.55 -6.97 13.11
N ARG A 60 9.54 -6.32 12.53
CA ARG A 60 9.99 -4.98 12.91
C ARG A 60 9.66 -4.02 11.78
N TYR A 61 9.32 -2.79 12.12
CA TYR A 61 8.91 -1.77 11.17
C TYR A 61 9.71 -0.49 11.38
N ILE A 62 9.66 0.40 10.40
CA ILE A 62 10.21 1.75 10.54
C ILE A 62 9.45 2.55 11.61
N ASP A 63 10.18 3.46 12.24
CA ASP A 63 9.58 4.54 13.00
C ASP A 63 8.80 5.46 12.04
N LEU A 64 7.61 5.86 12.46
CA LEU A 64 6.79 6.76 11.66
C LEU A 64 7.27 8.19 11.90
N GLU A 65 7.61 8.88 10.83
CA GLU A 65 7.96 10.31 10.88
C GLU A 65 6.71 11.20 10.98
N ILE A 66 5.53 10.63 10.69
CA ILE A 66 4.23 11.31 10.71
C ILE A 66 3.49 11.05 12.04
N ASP A 67 2.85 12.10 12.56
CA ASP A 67 1.84 11.98 13.62
C ASP A 67 0.49 11.57 12.99
N LEU A 68 0.04 10.36 13.32
CA LEU A 68 -1.20 9.80 12.77
C LEU A 68 -2.47 10.50 13.25
N ASP A 69 -2.45 11.09 14.46
CA ASP A 69 -3.59 11.87 14.96
C ASP A 69 -3.65 13.24 14.26
N GLU A 70 -2.50 13.90 14.07
CA GLU A 70 -2.45 15.14 13.28
C GLU A 70 -2.87 14.90 11.82
N ALA A 71 -2.40 13.81 11.21
CA ALA A 71 -2.79 13.44 9.85
C ALA A 71 -4.29 13.20 9.73
N ARG A 72 -4.90 12.57 10.74
CA ARG A 72 -6.36 12.37 10.82
C ARG A 72 -7.09 13.71 10.92
N ASP A 73 -6.67 14.59 11.81
CA ASP A 73 -7.29 15.91 11.98
C ASP A 73 -7.21 16.75 10.69
N ARG A 74 -6.05 16.72 10.00
CA ARG A 74 -5.87 17.36 8.68
C ARG A 74 -6.83 16.80 7.63
N LEU A 75 -7.01 15.48 7.61
CA LEU A 75 -7.91 14.81 6.67
C LEU A 75 -9.37 15.19 6.93
N ASP A 76 -9.80 15.20 8.19
CA ASP A 76 -11.19 15.51 8.58
C ASP A 76 -11.53 17.00 8.35
N ALA A 77 -10.52 17.88 8.39
CA ALA A 77 -10.68 19.31 8.14
C ALA A 77 -10.87 19.68 6.65
N LEU A 78 -10.69 18.74 5.71
CA LEU A 78 -10.80 19.04 4.27
C LEU A 78 -12.24 19.44 3.89
N PRO A 79 -12.43 20.58 3.19
CA PRO A 79 -13.75 21.10 2.88
C PRO A 79 -14.39 20.42 1.65
N VAL A 80 -14.48 19.08 1.66
CA VAL A 80 -15.04 18.30 0.55
C VAL A 80 -16.50 18.71 0.26
N ASP A 81 -17.27 19.04 1.29
CA ASP A 81 -18.67 19.48 1.18
C ASP A 81 -18.82 20.87 0.52
N ALA A 82 -17.75 21.66 0.43
CA ALA A 82 -17.75 22.95 -0.25
C ALA A 82 -17.56 22.82 -1.78
N ILE A 83 -17.35 21.61 -2.30
CA ILE A 83 -17.16 21.36 -3.72
C ILE A 83 -18.53 21.37 -4.41
N GLU A 84 -18.74 22.37 -5.28
CA GLU A 84 -20.02 22.58 -5.97
C GLU A 84 -20.41 21.42 -6.90
N SER A 85 -19.44 20.75 -7.52
CA SER A 85 -19.71 19.61 -8.40
C SER A 85 -19.93 18.34 -7.58
N PRO A 86 -21.13 17.73 -7.60
CA PRO A 86 -21.41 16.52 -6.84
C PRO A 86 -20.53 15.34 -7.25
N LEU A 87 -20.13 15.29 -8.52
CA LEU A 87 -19.24 14.25 -9.03
C LEU A 87 -17.83 14.38 -8.43
N LEU A 88 -17.26 15.59 -8.44
CA LEU A 88 -15.94 15.83 -7.87
C LEU A 88 -15.94 15.64 -6.35
N ALA A 89 -16.99 16.13 -5.67
CA ALA A 89 -17.18 15.92 -4.24
C ALA A 89 -17.23 14.42 -3.91
N GLY A 90 -17.97 13.62 -4.69
CA GLY A 90 -18.05 12.17 -4.52
C GLY A 90 -16.68 11.50 -4.64
N VAL A 91 -15.95 11.75 -5.72
CA VAL A 91 -14.63 11.11 -5.96
C VAL A 91 -13.61 11.50 -4.88
N LEU A 92 -13.52 12.79 -4.54
CA LEU A 92 -12.57 13.26 -3.52
C LEU A 92 -12.95 12.81 -2.12
N SER A 93 -14.26 12.68 -1.82
CA SER A 93 -14.73 12.09 -0.56
C SER A 93 -14.38 10.60 -0.45
N GLU A 94 -14.43 9.84 -1.55
CA GLU A 94 -13.96 8.46 -1.54
C GLU A 94 -12.46 8.37 -1.29
N LYS A 95 -11.65 9.23 -1.94
CA LYS A 95 -10.20 9.27 -1.68
C LYS A 95 -9.90 9.68 -0.24
N GLN A 96 -10.64 10.63 0.33
CA GLN A 96 -10.53 10.98 1.76
C GLN A 96 -10.80 9.76 2.65
N ARG A 97 -11.90 9.03 2.42
CA ARG A 97 -12.23 7.80 3.17
C ARG A 97 -11.18 6.69 3.00
N GLU A 98 -10.57 6.60 1.83
CA GLU A 98 -9.47 5.66 1.57
C GLU A 98 -8.25 5.98 2.44
N LEU A 99 -7.82 7.25 2.49
CA LEU A 99 -6.69 7.67 3.33
C LEU A 99 -6.98 7.46 4.82
N GLU A 100 -8.22 7.67 5.27
CA GLU A 100 -8.64 7.34 6.62
C GLU A 100 -8.43 5.86 6.93
N ARG A 101 -8.83 4.97 6.02
CA ARG A 101 -8.61 3.53 6.21
C ARG A 101 -7.13 3.16 6.18
N HIS A 102 -6.31 3.84 5.37
CA HIS A 102 -4.86 3.67 5.39
C HIS A 102 -4.25 4.07 6.73
N LEU A 103 -4.62 5.24 7.27
CA LEU A 103 -4.20 5.67 8.61
C LEU A 103 -4.57 4.65 9.69
N GLN A 104 -5.82 4.16 9.65
CA GLN A 104 -6.28 3.15 10.60
C GLN A 104 -5.50 1.83 10.46
N LEU A 105 -5.17 1.42 9.23
CA LEU A 105 -4.38 0.23 8.96
C LEU A 105 -2.96 0.36 9.53
N VAL A 106 -2.30 1.50 9.31
CA VAL A 106 -0.98 1.80 9.87
C VAL A 106 -1.03 1.86 11.40
N ARG A 107 -2.08 2.46 11.98
CA ARG A 107 -2.26 2.51 13.45
C ARG A 107 -2.42 1.13 14.07
N LEU A 108 -3.08 0.21 13.37
CA LEU A 108 -3.28 -1.16 13.83
C LEU A 108 -2.11 -2.10 13.48
N ARG A 109 -1.07 -1.62 12.79
CA ARG A 109 0.14 -2.37 12.44
C ARG A 109 0.74 -3.08 13.67
N GLY A 110 0.93 -4.39 13.56
CA GLY A 110 1.49 -5.22 14.63
C GLY A 110 0.49 -5.61 15.73
N THR A 111 -0.78 -5.24 15.63
CA THR A 111 -1.84 -5.64 16.57
C THR A 111 -2.75 -6.72 15.97
N GLU A 112 -3.56 -7.37 16.80
CA GLU A 112 -4.57 -8.34 16.33
C GLU A 112 -5.62 -7.70 15.39
N GLY A 113 -5.87 -6.39 15.55
CA GLY A 113 -6.85 -5.64 14.75
C GLY A 113 -6.41 -5.41 13.30
N PHE A 114 -5.12 -5.55 12.99
CA PHE A 114 -4.57 -5.30 11.65
C PHE A 114 -5.28 -6.12 10.57
N ARG A 115 -5.54 -7.39 10.85
CA ARG A 115 -6.16 -8.30 9.89
C ARG A 115 -7.58 -7.87 9.52
N SER A 116 -8.38 -7.48 10.50
CA SER A 116 -9.74 -7.01 10.26
C SER A 116 -9.73 -5.72 9.44
N ALA A 117 -8.88 -4.75 9.80
CA ALA A 117 -8.73 -3.51 9.05
C ALA A 117 -8.26 -3.75 7.59
N SER A 118 -7.34 -4.70 7.39
CA SER A 118 -6.88 -5.10 6.06
C SER A 118 -8.00 -5.71 5.21
N LEU A 119 -8.84 -6.57 5.81
CA LEU A 119 -10.00 -7.14 5.14
C LEU A 119 -11.07 -6.10 4.81
N ASP A 120 -11.29 -5.13 5.68
CA ASP A 120 -12.25 -4.05 5.42
C ASP A 120 -11.80 -3.14 4.26
N LEU A 121 -10.48 -2.96 4.10
CA LEU A 121 -9.91 -2.12 3.05
C LEU A 121 -9.80 -2.84 1.69
N PHE A 122 -9.27 -4.07 1.68
CA PHE A 122 -8.93 -4.80 0.44
C PHE A 122 -9.91 -5.92 0.10
N GLY A 123 -10.82 -6.26 1.01
CA GLY A 123 -11.65 -7.44 0.91
C GLY A 123 -10.93 -8.73 1.30
N GLY A 124 -11.69 -9.81 1.36
CA GLY A 124 -11.17 -11.16 1.61
C GLY A 124 -10.65 -11.84 0.34
N VAL A 125 -9.94 -12.95 0.54
CA VAL A 125 -9.51 -13.81 -0.57
C VAL A 125 -10.75 -14.40 -1.26
N GLU A 126 -10.86 -14.18 -2.56
CA GLU A 126 -11.94 -14.76 -3.37
C GLU A 126 -11.94 -16.29 -3.31
N ALA A 127 -13.12 -16.90 -3.25
CA ALA A 127 -13.25 -18.36 -3.09
C ALA A 127 -12.57 -19.16 -4.22
N GLY A 128 -12.63 -18.63 -5.45
CA GLY A 128 -11.96 -19.22 -6.62
C GLY A 128 -10.44 -19.20 -6.49
N LEU A 129 -9.87 -18.07 -6.06
CA LEU A 129 -8.45 -17.91 -5.82
C LEU A 129 -7.96 -18.85 -4.70
N LEU A 130 -8.72 -18.94 -3.60
CA LEU A 130 -8.39 -19.84 -2.49
C LEU A 130 -8.41 -21.32 -2.94
N THR A 131 -9.40 -21.70 -3.74
CA THR A 131 -9.51 -23.06 -4.28
C THR A 131 -8.32 -23.40 -5.17
N LEU A 132 -7.93 -22.46 -6.04
CA LEU A 132 -6.76 -22.62 -6.89
C LEU A 132 -5.46 -22.77 -6.08
N ALA A 133 -5.24 -21.91 -5.09
CA ALA A 133 -4.07 -21.96 -4.23
C ALA A 133 -3.95 -23.30 -3.49
N ARG A 134 -5.06 -23.80 -2.93
CA ARG A 134 -5.11 -25.10 -2.26
C ARG A 134 -4.83 -26.25 -3.21
N ARG A 135 -5.34 -26.19 -4.45
CA ARG A 135 -5.06 -27.21 -5.46
C ARG A 135 -3.58 -27.24 -5.81
N ILE A 136 -2.95 -26.08 -6.00
CA ILE A 136 -1.50 -25.98 -6.26
C ILE A 136 -0.71 -26.64 -5.13
N LEU A 137 -1.01 -26.31 -3.87
CA LEU A 137 -0.33 -26.90 -2.72
C LEU A 137 -0.52 -28.41 -2.58
N ALA A 138 -1.63 -28.96 -3.10
CA ALA A 138 -1.92 -30.39 -3.03
C ALA A 138 -1.31 -31.19 -4.20
N GLU A 139 -1.25 -30.59 -5.40
CA GLU A 139 -0.90 -31.30 -6.63
C GLU A 139 0.53 -31.04 -7.11
N VAL A 140 1.11 -29.89 -6.76
CA VAL A 140 2.46 -29.53 -7.19
C VAL A 140 3.47 -30.06 -6.18
N PRO A 141 4.32 -31.04 -6.55
CA PRO A 141 5.37 -31.51 -5.67
C PRO A 141 6.37 -30.38 -5.39
N PRO A 142 7.04 -30.38 -4.21
CA PRO A 142 8.08 -29.40 -3.93
C PRO A 142 9.14 -29.46 -5.03
N GLY A 143 9.39 -28.32 -5.67
CA GLY A 143 10.42 -28.20 -6.70
C GLY A 143 11.81 -28.37 -6.08
N THR A 144 12.76 -28.81 -6.91
CA THR A 144 14.18 -28.67 -6.58
C THR A 144 14.46 -27.18 -6.32
N PRO A 145 15.17 -26.79 -5.24
CA PRO A 145 15.52 -25.40 -5.00
C PRO A 145 16.14 -24.80 -6.25
N LEU A 146 15.57 -23.70 -6.74
CA LEU A 146 16.20 -22.93 -7.80
C LEU A 146 17.46 -22.29 -7.20
N GLN A 147 18.59 -22.49 -7.85
CA GLN A 147 19.78 -21.70 -7.56
C GLN A 147 19.40 -20.26 -7.94
N ALA A 148 19.54 -19.30 -7.02
CA ALA A 148 19.22 -17.91 -7.33
C ALA A 148 20.14 -17.45 -8.47
N ASP A 149 19.55 -17.22 -9.65
CA ASP A 149 20.31 -16.84 -10.86
C ASP A 149 20.87 -15.41 -10.78
N ALA A 150 20.42 -14.61 -9.79
CA ALA A 150 21.03 -13.35 -9.42
C ALA A 150 20.79 -13.05 -7.93
N GLY A 151 21.85 -12.77 -7.18
CA GLY A 151 21.73 -12.25 -5.81
C GLY A 151 21.28 -10.78 -5.81
N ILE A 152 20.71 -10.29 -4.70
CA ILE A 152 20.39 -8.85 -4.53
C ILE A 152 21.64 -7.99 -4.80
N ASP A 153 22.82 -8.46 -4.41
CA ASP A 153 24.08 -7.77 -4.66
C ASP A 153 24.37 -7.60 -6.16
N GLU A 154 24.08 -8.62 -6.96
CA GLU A 154 24.26 -8.62 -8.43
C GLU A 154 23.27 -7.65 -9.11
N VAL A 155 22.04 -7.55 -8.58
CA VAL A 155 21.02 -6.59 -9.04
C VAL A 155 21.42 -5.16 -8.68
N VAL A 156 21.92 -4.94 -7.46
CA VAL A 156 22.41 -3.62 -6.99
C VAL A 156 23.63 -3.18 -7.81
N GLU A 157 24.54 -4.11 -8.11
CA GLU A 157 25.71 -3.85 -8.96
C GLU A 157 25.28 -3.50 -10.40
N ALA A 158 24.33 -4.21 -10.99
CA ALA A 158 23.82 -3.90 -12.32
C ALA A 158 23.13 -2.51 -12.40
N VAL A 159 22.40 -2.13 -11.34
CA VAL A 159 21.73 -0.80 -11.26
C VAL A 159 22.75 0.32 -11.09
N THR A 160 23.78 0.13 -10.26
CA THR A 160 24.85 1.13 -10.06
C THR A 160 25.78 1.26 -11.25
N ILE A 161 25.99 0.19 -12.05
CA ILE A 161 26.76 0.26 -13.30
C ILE A 161 25.98 0.98 -14.42
N THR A 162 24.65 0.97 -14.38
CA THR A 162 23.80 1.49 -15.47
C THR A 162 23.29 2.93 -15.24
N SER A 163 23.44 3.47 -14.03
CA SER A 163 23.03 4.86 -13.70
C SER A 163 24.24 5.73 -13.35
N PRO A 164 24.55 6.81 -14.10
CA PRO A 164 25.64 7.74 -13.77
C PRO A 164 25.20 8.84 -12.78
N TYR A 165 24.23 8.56 -11.91
CA TYR A 165 23.84 9.46 -10.81
C TYR A 165 24.32 8.92 -9.48
#